data_AF-H3C6I3-F1
#
_entry.id   AF-H3C6I3-F1
#
_cell.length_a   1.000
_cell.length_b   1.000
_cell.length_c   1.000
_cell.angle_alpha   90.00
_cell.angle_beta   90.00
_cell.angle_gamma   90.00
#
_symmetry.space_group_name_H-M   'P 1'
#
loop_
_entity.id
_entity.type
_entity.pdbx_description
1 polymer ?
#
loop_
_entity_poly.entity_id
_entity_poly.type
_entity_poly.pdbx_seq_one_letter_code
_entity_poly.pdbx_strand_id
1 'polypeptide(L)'
;AETSFPLPTNTEQHYVKLVLSRREDDPQQDKVLAFYNEKNTASDPYGHMWLPYVSQVCLNDVGGSKLILQFTWTSQMSARLFCGDAASRQHFPELVDVATLRAERRAETRIYALFRNQW
;
A
#
# COMPACT_ATOMS: atom_id res chain seq x y z
N ALA A 1 4.04 24.31 21.08
CA ALA A 1 4.38 22.89 21.18
C ALA A 1 4.19 22.29 19.80
N GLU A 2 5.24 21.67 19.28
CA GLU A 2 5.48 21.34 17.87
C GLU A 2 4.43 20.39 17.29
N THR A 3 3.73 20.82 16.24
CA THR A 3 3.09 19.90 15.30
C THR A 3 4.18 19.30 14.43
N SER A 4 4.73 18.17 14.87
CA SER A 4 5.57 17.33 14.02
C SER A 4 4.71 16.80 12.87
N PHE A 5 4.80 17.47 11.73
CA PHE A 5 4.51 16.88 10.43
C PHE A 5 5.26 15.55 10.34
N PRO A 6 4.68 14.47 9.78
CA PRO A 6 5.32 13.17 9.84
C PRO A 6 6.70 13.29 9.21
N LEU A 7 7.72 13.03 10.03
CA LEU A 7 9.10 12.85 9.58
C LEU A 7 9.06 11.87 8.40
N PRO A 8 9.89 12.04 7.35
CA PRO A 8 10.07 10.98 6.38
C PRO A 8 10.62 9.80 7.18
N THR A 9 9.77 8.81 7.46
CA THR A 9 10.24 7.57 8.01
C THR A 9 11.18 7.02 6.95
N ASN A 10 12.45 6.84 7.28
CA ASN A 10 13.42 6.14 6.44
C ASN A 10 13.04 4.64 6.43
N THR A 11 11.82 4.35 6.01
CA THR A 11 11.22 3.04 5.91
C THR A 11 11.59 2.50 4.55
N GLU A 12 12.44 1.47 4.57
CA GLU A 12 12.85 0.77 3.36
C GLU A 12 11.63 0.06 2.75
N GLN A 13 11.36 0.31 1.47
CA GLN A 13 10.21 -0.22 0.74
C GLN A 13 10.66 -0.96 -0.51
N HIS A 14 10.19 -2.20 -0.68
CA HIS A 14 10.42 -3.01 -1.88
C HIS A 14 9.10 -3.13 -2.65
N TYR A 15 9.00 -2.38 -3.75
CA TYR A 15 7.80 -2.34 -4.57
C TYR A 15 7.64 -3.61 -5.40
N VAL A 16 6.43 -4.17 -5.37
CA VAL A 16 6.05 -5.37 -6.10
C VAL A 16 5.25 -5.00 -7.36
N LYS A 17 4.21 -4.16 -7.21
CA LYS A 17 3.35 -3.79 -8.35
C LYS A 17 2.61 -2.48 -8.18
N LEU A 18 2.37 -1.81 -9.30
CA LEU A 18 1.42 -0.71 -9.42
C LEU A 18 0.18 -1.16 -10.22
N VAL A 19 -1.01 -0.83 -9.72
CA VAL A 19 -2.28 -1.14 -10.36
C VAL A 19 -3.08 0.14 -10.53
N LEU A 20 -3.41 0.46 -11.78
CA LEU A 20 -4.35 1.54 -12.10
C LEU A 20 -5.79 1.05 -11.90
N SER A 21 -6.52 1.72 -11.02
CA SER A 21 -7.95 1.55 -10.79
C SER A 21 -8.68 2.75 -11.38
N ARG A 22 -9.22 2.60 -12.59
CA ARG A 22 -9.99 3.65 -13.27
C ARG A 22 -11.49 3.49 -13.07
N ARG A 23 -12.22 4.60 -13.16
CA ARG A 23 -13.68 4.66 -13.23
C ARG A 23 -14.09 5.35 -14.51
N GLU A 24 -14.88 4.68 -15.34
CA GLU A 24 -15.39 5.26 -16.58
C GLU A 24 -16.41 6.37 -16.32
N ASP A 25 -17.17 6.26 -15.23
CA ASP A 25 -18.23 7.19 -14.82
C ASP A 25 -17.70 8.43 -14.10
N ASP A 26 -16.57 8.31 -13.41
CA ASP A 26 -15.97 9.43 -12.65
C ASP A 26 -14.43 9.35 -12.65
N PRO A 27 -13.78 9.90 -13.69
CA PRO A 27 -12.31 9.93 -13.78
C PRO A 27 -11.63 10.66 -12.62
N GLN A 28 -12.34 11.51 -11.85
CA GLN A 28 -11.75 12.18 -10.68
C GLN A 28 -11.52 11.22 -9.51
N GLN A 29 -12.10 10.02 -9.58
CA GLN A 29 -11.95 8.94 -8.60
C GLN A 29 -10.94 7.87 -9.04
N ASP A 30 -10.19 8.13 -10.11
CA ASP A 30 -9.11 7.26 -10.56
C ASP A 30 -8.01 7.20 -9.49
N LYS A 31 -7.53 5.98 -9.21
CA LYS A 31 -6.51 5.73 -8.19
C LYS A 31 -5.36 4.86 -8.71
N VAL A 32 -4.16 5.12 -8.23
CA VAL A 32 -3.03 4.18 -8.30
C VAL A 32 -2.98 3.42 -7.00
N LEU A 33 -2.94 2.09 -7.10
CA LEU A 33 -2.66 1.20 -5.98
C LEU A 33 -1.20 0.74 -6.09
N ALA A 34 -0.42 0.94 -5.03
CA ALA A 34 0.95 0.48 -4.94
C ALA A 34 1.06 -0.64 -3.92
N PHE A 35 1.60 -1.78 -4.34
CA PHE A 35 1.82 -2.97 -3.52
C PHE A 35 3.31 -3.12 -3.26
N TYR A 36 3.70 -3.25 -2.00
CA TYR A 36 5.10 -3.28 -1.58
C TYR A 36 5.27 -4.00 -0.24
N ASN A 37 6.49 -4.45 0.03
CA ASN A 37 6.90 -4.83 1.38
C ASN A 37 7.62 -3.64 2.02
N GLU A 38 7.32 -3.35 3.28
CA GLU A 38 7.96 -2.31 4.07
C GLU A 38 8.67 -2.94 5.27
N LYS A 39 9.90 -2.49 5.52
CA LYS A 39 10.67 -2.94 6.68
C LYS A 39 10.07 -2.36 7.95
N ASN A 40 9.60 -3.23 8.85
CA ASN A 40 9.11 -2.79 10.14
C ASN A 40 10.26 -2.20 10.97
N THR A 41 10.15 -0.91 11.33
CA THR A 41 11.13 -0.19 12.16
C THR A 41 10.73 -0.11 13.63
N ALA A 42 9.57 -0.67 14.00
CA ALA A 42 9.12 -0.68 15.39
C ALA A 42 10.10 -1.46 16.28
N SER A 43 10.33 -0.95 17.49
CA SER A 43 11.12 -1.57 18.57
C SER A 43 10.38 -2.76 19.20
N ASP A 44 9.93 -3.69 18.37
CA ASP A 44 9.31 -4.96 18.73
C ASP A 44 10.39 -6.07 18.64
N PRO A 45 10.39 -7.12 19.47
CA PRO A 45 11.24 -8.31 19.29
C PRO A 45 11.24 -8.94 17.88
N TYR A 46 10.31 -8.55 16.99
CA TYR A 46 10.28 -8.92 15.57
C TYR A 46 10.80 -7.81 14.63
N GLY A 47 11.58 -6.85 15.13
CA GLY A 47 12.05 -5.60 14.48
C GLY A 47 12.90 -5.71 13.21
N HIS A 48 12.88 -6.85 12.53
CA HIS A 48 13.51 -7.09 11.23
C HIS A 48 12.54 -7.68 10.19
N MET A 49 11.23 -7.73 10.48
CA MET A 49 10.25 -8.31 9.58
C MET A 49 9.83 -7.33 8.48
N TRP A 50 9.86 -7.81 7.23
CA TRP A 50 9.20 -7.16 6.10
C TRP A 50 7.69 -7.42 6.19
N LEU A 51 6.90 -6.35 6.13
CA LEU A 51 5.46 -6.39 6.21
C LEU A 51 4.84 -5.94 4.88
N PRO A 52 3.80 -6.63 4.38
CA PRO A 52 3.24 -6.30 3.09
C PRO A 52 2.17 -5.22 3.24
N TYR A 53 2.19 -4.24 2.36
CA TYR A 53 1.26 -3.11 2.35
C TYR A 53 0.68 -2.87 0.96
N VAL A 54 -0.51 -2.27 0.96
CA VAL A 54 -1.07 -1.59 -0.20
C VAL A 54 -1.30 -0.12 0.15
N SER A 55 -0.83 0.77 -0.72
CA SER A 55 -1.14 2.19 -0.68
C SER A 55 -2.03 2.57 -1.84
N GLN A 56 -2.93 3.51 -1.63
CA GLN A 56 -3.69 4.17 -2.69
C GLN A 56 -3.31 5.65 -2.76
N VAL A 57 -3.31 6.22 -3.97
CA VAL A 57 -3.20 7.65 -4.23
C VAL A 57 -4.17 8.01 -5.35
N CYS A 58 -4.86 9.14 -5.26
CA CYS A 58 -5.73 9.64 -6.34
C CYS A 58 -4.88 10.16 -7.50
N LEU A 59 -5.26 9.87 -8.75
CA LEU A 59 -4.48 10.29 -9.93
C LEU A 59 -4.45 11.81 -10.12
N ASN A 60 -5.48 12.50 -9.64
CA ASN A 60 -5.62 13.95 -9.70
C ASN A 60 -5.02 14.67 -8.48
N ASP A 61 -4.28 13.97 -7.63
CA ASP A 61 -3.58 14.58 -6.50
C ASP A 61 -2.45 15.49 -7.00
N VAL A 62 -2.57 16.78 -6.72
CA VAL A 62 -1.59 17.81 -7.08
C VAL A 62 -0.73 18.25 -5.90
N GLY A 63 -0.93 17.61 -4.74
CA GLY A 63 -0.34 17.98 -3.48
C GLY A 63 -1.05 19.12 -2.76
N GLY A 64 -0.48 19.51 -1.62
CA GLY A 64 -1.06 20.52 -0.75
C GLY A 64 -0.74 21.95 -1.16
N SER A 65 -1.20 22.90 -0.35
CA SER A 65 -0.90 24.32 -0.54
C SER A 65 0.60 24.60 -0.44
N LYS A 66 1.05 25.76 -0.93
CA LYS A 66 2.47 26.17 -0.83
C LYS A 66 3.04 26.12 0.59
N LEU A 67 2.20 26.33 1.60
CA LEU A 67 2.60 26.35 3.01
C LEU A 67 2.55 24.95 3.66
N ILE A 68 1.77 24.03 3.11
CA ILE A 68 1.46 22.74 3.75
C ILE A 68 1.42 21.67 2.67
N LEU A 69 2.33 20.68 2.74
CA LEU A 69 2.38 19.51 1.84
C LEU A 69 2.60 19.86 0.36
N GLN A 70 3.30 20.95 0.07
CA GLN A 70 3.73 21.27 -1.29
C GLN A 70 4.58 20.10 -1.86
N PHE A 71 4.27 19.67 -3.08
CA PHE A 71 4.92 18.53 -3.75
C PHE A 71 4.86 17.21 -2.97
N THR A 72 3.89 17.05 -2.08
CA THR A 72 3.67 15.84 -1.27
C THR A 72 2.28 15.29 -1.55
N TRP A 73 2.15 13.97 -1.68
CA TRP A 73 0.84 13.33 -1.82
C TRP A 73 -0.09 13.69 -0.65
N THR A 74 -1.30 14.13 -0.95
CA THR A 74 -2.32 14.51 0.06
C THR A 74 -3.44 13.48 0.18
N SER A 75 -3.54 12.57 -0.78
CA SER A 75 -4.53 11.50 -0.89
C SER A 75 -3.96 10.12 -0.58
N GLN A 76 -2.70 10.04 -0.15
CA GLN A 76 -2.07 8.77 0.17
C GLN A 76 -2.71 8.13 1.40
N MET A 77 -3.18 6.91 1.26
CA MET A 77 -3.62 6.06 2.37
C MET A 77 -3.03 4.67 2.23
N SER A 78 -2.59 4.08 3.34
CA SER A 78 -1.91 2.79 3.36
C SER A 78 -2.64 1.81 4.28
N ALA A 79 -2.64 0.53 3.91
CA ALA A 79 -3.20 -0.56 4.70
C ALA A 79 -2.29 -1.79 4.64
N ARG A 80 -2.14 -2.48 5.77
CA ARG A 80 -1.38 -3.73 5.86
C ARG A 80 -2.16 -4.86 5.20
N LEU A 81 -1.48 -5.68 4.42
CA LEU A 81 -2.02 -6.91 3.86
C LEU A 81 -1.76 -8.08 4.82
N PHE A 82 -2.70 -9.02 4.87
CA PHE A 82 -2.57 -10.24 5.66
C PHE A 82 -2.94 -11.44 4.78
N CYS A 83 -2.09 -12.46 4.82
CA CYS A 83 -2.35 -13.74 4.20
C CYS A 83 -2.02 -14.85 5.21
N GLY A 84 -3.00 -15.70 5.49
CA GLY A 84 -2.87 -16.77 6.46
C GLY A 84 -4.18 -17.07 7.16
N ASP A 85 -4.07 -17.90 8.19
CA ASP A 85 -5.16 -18.26 9.08
C ASP A 85 -4.72 -18.01 10.52
N ALA A 86 -5.43 -17.08 11.17
CA ALA A 86 -5.16 -16.72 12.55
C ALA A 86 -5.41 -17.89 13.52
N ALA A 87 -6.34 -18.80 13.22
CA ALA A 87 -6.67 -19.91 14.09
C ALA A 87 -5.57 -20.98 14.11
N SER A 88 -5.03 -21.33 12.94
CA SER A 88 -3.92 -22.29 12.81
C SER A 88 -2.52 -21.67 13.01
N ARG A 89 -2.44 -20.36 13.32
CA ARG A 89 -1.18 -19.59 13.42
C ARG A 89 -0.32 -19.65 12.14
N GLN A 90 -0.94 -19.88 11.00
CA GLN A 90 -0.26 -19.87 9.70
C GLN A 90 -0.25 -18.43 9.16
N HIS A 91 0.94 -17.90 8.90
CA HIS A 91 1.10 -16.53 8.38
C HIS A 91 2.16 -16.50 7.29
N PHE A 92 1.84 -15.85 6.17
CA PHE A 92 2.73 -15.66 5.03
C PHE A 92 3.09 -14.16 4.93
N PRO A 93 4.20 -13.73 5.57
CA PRO A 93 4.50 -12.31 5.76
C PRO A 93 4.97 -11.61 4.48
N GLU A 94 5.48 -12.33 3.50
CA GLU A 94 6.17 -11.71 2.37
C GLU A 94 5.29 -11.70 1.12
N LEU A 95 5.00 -10.51 0.60
CA LEU A 95 4.36 -10.35 -0.69
C LEU A 95 5.38 -10.55 -1.81
N VAL A 96 5.12 -11.47 -2.71
CA VAL A 96 6.04 -11.85 -3.80
C VAL A 96 5.59 -11.25 -5.13
N ASP A 97 4.30 -11.36 -5.45
CA ASP A 97 3.74 -10.87 -6.70
C ASP A 97 2.27 -10.49 -6.52
N VAL A 98 1.76 -9.66 -7.44
CA VAL A 98 0.38 -9.25 -7.51
C VAL A 98 -0.11 -9.40 -8.95
N ALA A 99 -1.29 -9.98 -9.16
CA ALA A 99 -1.94 -10.06 -10.45
C ALA A 99 -3.30 -9.37 -10.40
N THR A 100 -3.66 -8.65 -11.46
CA THR A 100 -4.96 -7.97 -11.56
C THR A 100 -5.78 -8.64 -12.65
N LEU A 101 -6.90 -9.23 -12.26
CA LEU A 101 -7.91 -9.72 -13.18
C LEU A 101 -8.95 -8.60 -13.36
N ARG A 102 -8.84 -7.88 -14.47
CA ARG A 102 -9.79 -6.82 -14.83
C ARG A 102 -11.11 -7.45 -15.27
N ALA A 103 -12.21 -6.86 -14.83
CA ALA A 103 -13.56 -7.20 -15.24
C ALA A 103 -14.24 -5.94 -15.79
N GLU A 104 -15.29 -6.12 -16.59
CA GLU A 104 -16.11 -5.04 -17.15
C GLU A 104 -16.64 -4.12 -16.04
N ARG A 105 -17.12 -4.72 -14.93
CA ARG A 105 -17.54 -3.98 -13.75
C ARG A 105 -16.40 -3.87 -12.76
N ARG A 106 -16.07 -2.65 -12.33
CA ARG A 106 -15.02 -2.39 -11.33
C ARG A 106 -15.17 -3.20 -10.04
N ALA A 107 -16.40 -3.37 -9.55
CA ALA A 107 -16.68 -4.16 -8.35
C ALA A 107 -16.29 -5.65 -8.49
N GLU A 108 -16.09 -6.12 -9.73
CA GLU A 108 -15.71 -7.48 -10.05
C GLU A 108 -14.22 -7.61 -10.41
N THR A 109 -13.49 -6.49 -10.50
CA THR A 109 -12.04 -6.52 -10.67
C THR A 109 -11.41 -7.15 -9.43
N ARG A 110 -10.69 -8.24 -9.63
CA ARG A 110 -10.03 -8.99 -8.55
C ARG A 110 -8.53 -8.73 -8.58
N ILE A 111 -7.96 -8.52 -7.40
CA ILE A 111 -6.52 -8.45 -7.20
C ILE A 111 -6.12 -9.71 -6.44
N TYR A 112 -5.26 -10.50 -7.07
CA TYR A 112 -4.66 -11.69 -6.46
C TYR A 112 -3.25 -11.32 -6.01
N ALA A 113 -2.91 -11.67 -4.78
CA ALA A 113 -1.60 -11.43 -4.20
C ALA A 113 -1.00 -12.77 -3.79
N LEU A 114 0.24 -13.02 -4.22
CA LEU A 114 0.99 -14.21 -3.89
C LEU A 114 1.89 -13.91 -2.70
N PHE A 115 1.76 -14.71 -1.64
CA PHE A 115 2.58 -14.59 -0.44
C PHE A 115 3.43 -15.84 -0.24
N ARG A 116 4.61 -15.67 0.37
CA ARG A 116 5.45 -16.79 0.80
C ARG A 116 5.81 -16.72 2.28
N ASN A 117 6.16 -17.88 2.83
CA ASN A 117 6.82 -17.99 4.11
C ASN A 117 8.34 -17.74 3.92
N GLN A 118 9.02 -17.37 4.99
CA GLN A 118 10.48 -17.14 4.98
C GLN A 118 11.28 -18.41 5.35
N TRP A 119 10.66 -19.59 5.29
CA TRP A 119 11.22 -20.87 5.74
C TRP A 119 11.36 -21.84 4.57
#